data_AF-A0A3A8Z8Q5-F1
#
_entry.id   AF-A0A3A8Z8Q5-F1
#
_cell.length_a   1.000
_cell.length_b   1.000
_cell.length_c   1.000
_cell.angle_alpha   90.00
_cell.angle_beta   90.00
_cell.angle_gamma   90.00
#
_symmetry.space_group_name_H-M   'P 1'
#
loop_
_entity.id
_entity.type
_entity.pdbx_description
1 polymer ?
#
loop_
_entity_poly.entity_id
_entity_poly.type
_entity_poly.pdbx_seq_one_letter_code
_entity_poly.pdbx_strand_id
1 'polypeptide(L)'
;MGNIIVGGNNMNEAQKEFFETLSSIQDNAVYQALGEYEETDSLTDLLYNATYEALTSICELLDGYTNSNLQLDIINKRDNSSLKTGMQMHDVCANYLKWKSEKEDE
;
A
#
# COMPACT_ATOMS: atom_id res chain seq x y z
N MET A 1 34.80 -22.56 -5.30
CA MET A 1 35.19 -21.31 -4.64
C MET A 1 33.91 -20.61 -4.23
N GLY A 2 33.68 -20.46 -2.93
CA GLY A 2 32.44 -19.91 -2.39
C GLY A 2 32.32 -18.43 -2.68
N ASN A 3 31.17 -18.00 -3.19
CA ASN A 3 30.87 -16.58 -3.35
C ASN A 3 30.51 -16.00 -1.98
N ILE A 4 31.32 -15.04 -1.54
CA ILE A 4 31.04 -14.18 -0.41
C ILE A 4 30.01 -13.15 -0.89
N ILE A 5 28.82 -13.14 -0.30
CA ILE A 5 27.85 -12.06 -0.50
C ILE A 5 28.12 -10.98 0.54
N VAL A 6 28.60 -9.83 0.06
CA VAL A 6 28.73 -8.60 0.85
C VAL A 6 27.42 -7.82 0.68
N GLY A 7 26.79 -7.45 1.80
CA GLY A 7 25.48 -6.80 1.86
C GLY A 7 25.46 -5.37 1.33
N GLY A 8 25.10 -5.23 0.05
CA GLY A 8 24.59 -4.01 -0.57
C GLY A 8 23.43 -4.39 -1.49
N ASN A 9 22.33 -3.66 -1.43
CA ASN A 9 21.08 -3.94 -2.16
C ASN A 9 21.30 -4.00 -3.69
N ASN A 10 21.52 -5.19 -4.25
CA ASN A 10 21.41 -5.41 -5.70
C ASN A 10 19.93 -5.51 -6.09
N MET A 11 19.20 -4.41 -5.94
CA MET A 11 17.87 -4.26 -6.51
C MET A 11 18.02 -3.89 -7.99
N ASN A 12 17.20 -4.47 -8.85
CA ASN A 12 17.02 -3.93 -10.20
C ASN A 12 16.18 -2.63 -10.14
N GLU A 13 16.15 -1.88 -11.24
CA GLU A 13 15.44 -0.59 -11.30
C GLU A 13 13.96 -0.71 -10.91
N ALA A 14 13.25 -1.74 -11.38
CA ALA A 14 11.84 -1.92 -11.02
C ALA A 14 11.63 -2.22 -9.53
N GLN A 15 12.54 -2.98 -8.91
CA GLN A 15 12.51 -3.25 -7.46
C GLN A 15 12.80 -1.97 -6.66
N LYS A 16 13.78 -1.19 -7.09
CA LYS A 16 14.12 0.08 -6.47
C LYS A 16 12.95 1.06 -6.56
N GLU A 17 12.40 1.25 -7.76
CA GLU A 17 11.24 2.10 -8.03
C GLU A 17 10.04 1.69 -7.15
N PHE A 18 9.81 0.39 -6.99
CA PHE A 18 8.75 -0.13 -6.13
C PHE A 18 8.92 0.29 -4.67
N PHE A 19 10.12 0.08 -4.09
CA PHE A 19 10.36 0.45 -2.69
C PHE A 19 10.42 1.96 -2.45
N GLU A 20 10.91 2.74 -3.41
CA GLU A 20 10.86 4.20 -3.36
C GLU A 20 9.40 4.69 -3.39
N THR A 21 8.57 4.10 -4.26
CA THR A 21 7.13 4.40 -4.30
C THR A 21 6.44 4.02 -2.99
N LEU A 22 6.76 2.86 -2.41
CA LEU A 22 6.24 2.46 -1.09
C LEU A 22 6.60 3.45 0.02
N SER A 23 7.83 3.96 0.02
CA SER A 23 8.25 5.00 0.98
C SER A 23 7.42 6.27 0.83
N SER A 24 7.20 6.73 -0.41
CA SER A 24 6.37 7.90 -0.68
C SER A 24 4.90 7.68 -0.30
N ILE A 25 4.35 6.48 -0.53
CA ILE A 25 2.99 6.14 -0.09
C ILE A 25 2.88 6.26 1.43
N GLN A 26 3.83 5.72 2.19
CA GLN A 26 3.82 5.82 3.65
C GLN A 26 3.86 7.27 4.14
N ASP A 27 4.77 8.07 3.58
CA ASP A 27 4.88 9.49 3.96
C ASP A 27 3.57 10.24 3.67
N ASN A 28 3.02 10.07 2.47
CA ASN A 28 1.76 10.72 2.08
C ASN A 28 0.60 10.33 2.99
N ALA A 29 0.44 9.03 3.28
CA ALA A 29 -0.63 8.55 4.13
C ALA A 29 -0.54 9.11 5.56
N VAL A 30 0.67 9.21 6.12
CA VAL A 30 0.89 9.81 7.45
C VAL A 30 0.58 11.31 7.44
N TYR A 31 1.11 12.05 6.47
CA TYR A 31 0.91 13.50 6.43
C TYR A 31 -0.53 13.90 6.10
N GLN A 32 -1.22 13.13 5.24
CA GLN A 32 -2.63 13.33 4.96
C GLN A 32 -3.46 13.07 6.22
N ALA A 33 -3.27 11.94 6.90
CA ALA A 33 -4.01 11.62 8.11
C ALA A 33 -3.79 12.65 9.24
N LEU A 34 -2.56 13.16 9.39
CA LEU A 34 -2.26 14.26 10.32
C LEU A 34 -2.90 15.59 9.91
N GLY A 35 -3.01 15.87 8.62
CA GLY A 35 -3.62 17.09 8.09
C GLY A 35 -5.15 17.09 8.18
N GLU A 36 -5.77 15.91 8.19
CA GLU A 36 -7.21 15.70 8.32
C GLU A 36 -7.64 15.42 9.77
N TYR A 37 -6.69 15.29 10.69
CA TYR A 37 -6.95 15.01 12.10
C TYR A 37 -7.58 16.21 12.80
N GLU A 38 -8.77 15.99 13.38
CA GLU A 38 -9.43 16.96 14.25
C GLU A 38 -9.23 16.59 15.73
N GLU A 39 -9.23 17.57 16.65
CA GLU A 39 -9.08 17.30 18.10
C GLU A 39 -10.15 16.35 18.65
N THR A 40 -11.29 16.24 17.96
CA THR A 40 -12.40 15.34 18.32
C THR A 40 -12.23 13.92 17.80
N ASP A 41 -11.29 13.67 16.88
CA ASP A 41 -11.03 12.33 16.37
C ASP A 41 -10.31 11.49 17.42
N SER A 42 -10.57 10.19 17.42
CA SER A 42 -9.82 9.26 18.26
C SER A 42 -8.45 8.95 17.63
N LEU A 43 -7.47 8.56 18.45
CA LEU A 43 -6.21 8.02 17.93
C LEU A 43 -6.45 6.80 17.04
N THR A 44 -7.47 6.00 17.33
CA THR A 44 -7.86 4.85 16.51
C THR A 44 -8.32 5.31 15.11
N ASP A 45 -9.09 6.39 15.00
CA ASP A 45 -9.53 6.93 13.70
C ASP A 45 -8.35 7.47 12.89
N LEU A 46 -7.39 8.14 13.54
CA LEU A 46 -6.15 8.58 12.89
C LEU A 46 -5.36 7.39 12.30
N LEU A 47 -5.23 6.31 13.07
CA LEU A 47 -4.51 5.10 12.63
C LEU A 47 -5.25 4.36 11.51
N TYR A 48 -6.59 4.26 11.58
CA TYR A 48 -7.38 3.69 10.49
C TYR A 48 -7.30 4.54 9.22
N ASN A 49 -7.35 5.87 9.33
CA ASN A 49 -7.15 6.76 8.18
C ASN A 49 -5.77 6.53 7.53
N ALA A 50 -4.69 6.67 8.29
CA ALA A 50 -3.33 6.52 7.77
C ALA A 50 -3.08 5.13 7.14
N THR A 51 -3.62 4.06 7.75
CA THR A 51 -3.45 2.70 7.20
C THR A 51 -4.37 2.44 6.01
N TYR A 52 -5.57 3.00 5.99
CA TYR A 52 -6.48 2.95 4.84
C TYR A 52 -5.81 3.56 3.61
N GLU A 53 -5.34 4.81 3.71
CA GLU A 53 -4.69 5.54 2.61
C GLU A 53 -3.44 4.82 2.10
N ALA A 54 -2.62 4.28 3.00
CA ALA A 54 -1.43 3.52 2.62
C ALA A 54 -1.80 2.24 1.85
N LEU A 55 -2.79 1.48 2.32
CA LEU A 55 -3.18 0.21 1.72
C LEU A 55 -3.90 0.39 0.37
N THR A 56 -4.78 1.38 0.25
CA THR A 56 -5.44 1.71 -1.01
C THR A 56 -4.43 2.21 -2.04
N SER A 57 -3.50 3.09 -1.66
CA SER A 57 -2.42 3.57 -2.52
C SER A 57 -1.47 2.45 -2.97
N ILE A 58 -1.22 1.44 -2.12
CA ILE A 58 -0.48 0.24 -2.55
C ILE A 58 -1.25 -0.50 -3.65
N CYS A 59 -2.57 -0.65 -3.52
CA CYS A 59 -3.38 -1.26 -4.57
C CYS A 59 -3.41 -0.42 -5.85
N GLU A 60 -3.44 0.91 -5.74
CA GLU A 60 -3.31 1.82 -6.88
C GLU A 60 -1.95 1.68 -7.58
N LEU A 61 -0.85 1.50 -6.83
CA LEU A 61 0.47 1.21 -7.38
C LEU A 61 0.46 -0.11 -8.16
N LEU A 62 -0.20 -1.15 -7.65
CA LEU A 62 -0.35 -2.42 -8.37
C LEU A 62 -1.18 -2.25 -9.65
N ASP A 63 -2.22 -1.43 -9.59
CA ASP A 63 -3.07 -1.12 -10.74
C ASP A 63 -2.35 -0.27 -11.80
N GLY A 64 -1.38 0.54 -11.37
CA GLY A 64 -0.52 1.40 -12.17
C GLY A 64 -0.87 2.90 -12.11
N TYR A 65 -1.63 3.31 -11.09
CA TYR A 65 -2.09 4.69 -10.92
C TYR A 65 -1.12 5.55 -10.10
N THR A 66 -0.52 5.00 -9.04
CA THR A 66 0.41 5.76 -8.18
C THR A 66 1.76 6.03 -8.84
N ASN A 67 2.21 5.12 -9.71
CA ASN A 67 3.46 5.26 -10.45
C ASN A 67 3.30 4.68 -11.86
N SER A 68 3.30 5.54 -12.89
CA SER A 68 3.11 5.12 -14.28
C SER A 68 4.23 4.24 -14.85
N ASN A 69 5.39 4.18 -14.18
CA ASN A 69 6.50 3.29 -14.57
C ASN A 69 6.27 1.85 -14.11
N LEU A 70 5.35 1.62 -13.17
CA LEU A 70 5.08 0.33 -12.57
C LEU A 70 3.62 -0.05 -12.80
N GLN A 71 3.41 -1.21 -13.41
CA GLN A 71 2.13 -1.90 -13.38
C GLN A 71 2.42 -3.34 -12.98
N LEU A 72 1.92 -3.72 -11.80
CA LEU A 72 2.35 -4.93 -11.11
C LEU A 72 1.18 -5.90 -10.94
N ASP A 73 1.52 -7.12 -10.57
CA ASP A 73 0.56 -8.16 -10.26
C ASP A 73 1.04 -8.96 -9.05
N ILE A 74 0.09 -9.47 -8.27
CA ILE A 74 0.36 -10.43 -7.20
C ILE A 74 -0.01 -11.81 -7.73
N ILE A 75 1.01 -12.67 -7.84
CA ILE A 75 0.82 -14.04 -8.30
C ILE A 75 0.77 -14.97 -7.09
N ASN A 76 -0.35 -15.68 -6.91
CA ASN A 76 -0.45 -16.78 -5.98
C ASN A 76 0.41 -17.94 -6.48
N LYS A 77 1.58 -18.14 -5.86
CA LYS A 77 2.53 -19.18 -6.29
C LYS A 77 2.02 -20.62 -6.10
N ARG A 78 0.92 -20.84 -5.37
CA ARG A 78 0.33 -22.18 -5.19
C ARG A 78 -0.31 -22.70 -6.47
N ASP A 79 -1.06 -21.86 -7.16
CA ASP A 79 -1.85 -22.20 -8.35
C ASP A 79 -1.49 -21.34 -9.58
N ASN A 80 -0.49 -20.47 -9.44
CA ASN A 80 -0.03 -19.51 -10.45
C ASN A 80 -1.13 -18.56 -10.94
N SER A 81 -2.17 -18.35 -10.14
CA SER A 81 -3.24 -17.39 -10.45
C SER A 81 -2.81 -15.95 -10.12
N SER A 82 -3.26 -15.02 -10.95
CA SER A 82 -3.16 -13.58 -10.73
C SER A 82 -4.32 -13.14 -9.83
N LEU A 83 -4.00 -12.45 -8.73
CA LEU A 83 -5.03 -11.88 -7.84
C LEU A 83 -5.73 -10.67 -8.45
N LYS A 84 -5.18 -10.08 -9.52
CA LYS A 84 -5.72 -8.90 -10.20
C LYS A 84 -6.69 -9.25 -11.34
N THR A 85 -6.77 -10.52 -11.73
CA THR A 85 -7.57 -10.92 -12.90
C THR A 85 -9.05 -10.52 -12.75
N GLY A 86 -9.52 -9.62 -13.61
CA GLY A 86 -10.93 -9.21 -13.69
C GLY A 86 -11.35 -8.12 -12.70
N MET A 87 -10.42 -7.44 -12.03
CA MET A 87 -10.72 -6.38 -11.06
C MET A 87 -9.68 -5.25 -11.03
N GLN A 88 -10.09 -4.09 -10.52
CA GLN A 88 -9.21 -3.02 -10.05
C GLN A 88 -8.98 -3.24 -8.56
N MET A 89 -7.73 -3.44 -8.15
CA MET A 89 -7.42 -3.77 -6.76
C MET A 89 -7.79 -2.62 -5.80
N HIS A 90 -7.55 -1.37 -6.18
CA HIS A 90 -7.84 -0.21 -5.33
C HIS A 90 -9.34 -0.06 -5.04
N ASP A 91 -10.20 -0.21 -6.06
CA ASP A 91 -11.66 -0.18 -5.90
C ASP A 91 -12.14 -1.24 -4.91
N VAL A 92 -11.62 -2.47 -5.02
CA VAL A 92 -11.99 -3.55 -4.11
C VAL A 92 -11.41 -3.29 -2.72
N CYS A 93 -10.16 -2.87 -2.61
CA CYS A 93 -9.50 -2.55 -1.34
C CYS A 93 -10.30 -1.51 -0.54
N ALA A 94 -10.71 -0.41 -1.19
CA ALA A 94 -11.52 0.65 -0.59
C ALA A 94 -12.87 0.15 -0.04
N ASN A 95 -13.45 -0.89 -0.65
CA ASN A 95 -14.71 -1.49 -0.19
C ASN A 95 -14.54 -2.47 0.98
N TYR A 96 -13.33 -3.04 1.17
CA TYR A 96 -13.06 -4.01 2.25
C TYR A 96 -12.47 -3.38 3.50
N LEU A 97 -11.73 -2.28 3.35
CA LEU A 97 -11.07 -1.61 4.46
C LEU A 97 -11.98 -0.59 5.13
N LYS A 98 -11.73 -0.33 6.40
CA LYS A 98 -12.38 0.72 7.17
C LYS A 98 -11.51 1.98 7.10
N TRP A 99 -12.15 3.11 6.84
CA TRP A 99 -11.51 4.43 6.88
C TRP A 99 -11.50 5.05 8.30
N LYS A 100 -12.55 4.79 9.10
CA LYS A 100 -12.65 5.15 10.53
C LYS A 100 -13.14 3.96 11.34
N SER A 101 -12.91 3.99 12.65
CA SER A 101 -13.50 2.99 13.53
C SER A 101 -15.02 3.12 13.50
N GLU A 102 -15.72 2.02 13.27
CA GLU A 102 -17.14 1.96 13.55
C GLU A 102 -17.29 2.20 15.05
N LYS A 103 -18.03 3.23 15.45
CA LYS A 103 -18.48 3.32 16.84
C LYS A 103 -19.37 2.11 17.06
N GLU A 104 -18.90 1.14 17.84
CA GLU A 104 -19.78 0.10 18.36
C GLU A 104 -20.81 0.85 19.21
N ASP A 105 -22.04 0.95 18.70
CA ASP A 105 -23.17 1.47 19.46
C ASP A 105 -23.40 0.51 20.65
N GLU A 106 -22.94 0.92 21.86
CA GLU A 106 -23.27 0.29 23.15
C GLU A 106 -24.72 0.54 23.56
#